data_AF-A0A849QLU7-F1
#
_entry.id   AF-A0A849QLU7-F1
#
_cell.length_a   1.000
_cell.length_b   1.000
_cell.length_c   1.000
_cell.angle_alpha   90.00
_cell.angle_beta   90.00
_cell.angle_gamma   90.00
#
_symmetry.space_group_name_H-M   'P 1'
#
loop_
_entity.id
_entity.type
_entity.pdbx_description
1 polymer ?
#
loop_
_entity_poly.entity_id
_entity_poly.type
_entity_poly.pdbx_seq_one_letter_code
_entity_poly.pdbx_strand_id
1 'polypeptide(L)' 'MLAVASILYMKPDIIVLDESTTGQDRGHLKELLARMKKLNEAGKTIILISHDMDVVAEYTSRTIVMKDGGY' A
#
# COMPACT_ATOMS: atom_id res chain seq x y z
N MET A 1 -1.55 -13.06 -1.75
CA MET A 1 -0.08 -13.03 -1.59
C MET A 1 0.72 -13.42 -2.84
N LEU A 2 0.32 -14.41 -3.65
CA LEU A 2 1.07 -14.82 -4.85
C LEU A 2 1.30 -13.68 -5.87
N ALA A 3 0.27 -12.87 -6.15
CA ALA A 3 0.40 -11.73 -7.07
C ALA A 3 1.36 -10.64 -6.55
N VAL A 4 1.37 -10.39 -5.24
CA VAL A 4 2.34 -9.46 -4.63
C VAL A 4 3.76 -10.02 -4.77
N ALA A 5 3.95 -11.31 -4.51
CA ALA A 5 5.26 -11.95 -4.62
C ALA A 5 5.82 -11.90 -6.05
N SER A 6 4.98 -12.13 -7.07
CA SER A 6 5.41 -12.03 -8.47
C SER A 6 5.78 -10.59 -8.87
N ILE A 7 5.05 -9.58 -8.37
CA ILE A 7 5.40 -8.18 -8.59
C ILE A 7 6.74 -7.83 -7.92
N LEU A 8 6.93 -8.24 -6.67
CA LEU A 8 8.18 -7.98 -5.95
C LEU A 8 9.40 -8.67 -6.58
N TYR A 9 9.19 -9.83 -7.21
CA TYR A 9 10.24 -10.53 -7.95
C TYR A 9 10.80 -9.70 -9.12
N MET A 10 9.96 -8.87 -9.75
CA MET A 10 10.38 -7.95 -10.82
C MET A 10 11.22 -6.77 -10.31
N LYS A 11 11.36 -6.60 -8.99
CA LYS A 11 12.10 -5.52 -8.33
C LYS A 11 11.71 -4.11 -8.82
N PRO A 12 10.40 -3.78 -8.90
CA PRO A 12 9.95 -2.48 -9.36
C PRO A 12 10.50 -1.36 -8.47
N ASP A 13 10.68 -0.17 -9.04
CA ASP A 13 11.04 1.03 -8.29
C ASP A 13 9.84 1.72 -7.65
N ILE A 14 8.65 1.52 -8.24
CA ILE A 14 7.37 2.07 -7.79
C ILE A 14 6.34 0.94 -7.69
N ILE A 15 5.66 0.86 -6.54
CA ILE A 15 4.60 -0.10 -6.29
C ILE A 15 3.33 0.68 -5.95
N VAL A 16 2.24 0.40 -6.66
CA VAL A 16 0.92 0.96 -6.40
C VAL A 16 0.04 -0.12 -5.79
N LEU A 17 -0.52 0.17 -4.62
CA LEU A 17 -1.45 -0.68 -3.89
C LEU A 17 -2.80 0.02 -3.86
N ASP A 18 -3.76 -0.54 -4.57
CA ASP A 18 -5.14 -0.05 -4.58
C ASP A 18 -6.02 -0.95 -3.72
N GLU A 19 -6.75 -0.33 -2.79
CA GLU A 19 -7.64 -1.04 -1.87
C GLU A 19 -8.94 -1.43 -2.59
N SER A 20 -8.89 -2.52 -3.36
CA SER A 20 -10.08 -3.20 -3.89
C SER A 20 -10.45 -4.46 -3.08
N THR A 21 -9.91 -4.63 -1.87
CA THR A 21 -10.02 -5.86 -1.08
C THR A 21 -11.34 -5.94 -0.30
N THR A 22 -12.47 -6.02 -1.01
CA THR A 22 -13.74 -6.46 -0.42
C THR A 22 -13.56 -7.84 0.24
N GLY A 23 -13.61 -7.90 1.57
CA GLY A 23 -13.82 -9.14 2.34
C GLY A 23 -12.60 -9.97 2.74
N GLN A 24 -11.36 -9.46 2.67
CA GLN A 24 -10.18 -10.19 3.18
C GLN A 24 -9.69 -9.67 4.53
N ASP A 25 -9.27 -10.63 5.35
CA ASP A 25 -8.73 -10.52 6.71
C ASP A 25 -7.78 -9.33 6.93
N ARG A 26 -8.17 -8.41 7.83
CA ARG A 26 -7.37 -7.24 8.25
C ARG A 26 -5.96 -7.62 8.72
N GLY A 27 -5.76 -8.82 9.26
CA GLY A 27 -4.45 -9.32 9.65
C GLY A 27 -3.48 -9.44 8.48
N HIS A 28 -3.93 -10.04 7.37
CA HIS A 28 -3.11 -10.19 6.16
C HIS A 28 -2.78 -8.84 5.51
N LEU A 29 -3.71 -7.89 5.53
CA LEU A 29 -3.46 -6.54 5.04
C LEU A 29 -2.35 -5.85 5.85
N LYS A 30 -2.41 -5.92 7.19
CA LYS A 30 -1.36 -5.36 8.05
C LYS A 30 0.00 -6.00 7.79
N GLU A 31 0.05 -7.32 7.61
CA GLU A 31 1.32 -8.00 7.29
C GLU A 31 1.88 -7.54 5.94
N LEU A 32 1.02 -7.40 4.93
CA LEU A 32 1.41 -6.86 3.63
C LEU A 32 1.96 -5.45 3.74
N LEU A 33 1.25 -4.54 4.42
CA LEU A 33 1.64 -3.15 4.60
C LEU A 33 2.95 -3.02 5.40
N ALA A 34 3.15 -3.86 6.41
CA ALA A 34 4.42 -3.92 7.14
C ALA A 34 5.60 -4.33 6.23
N ARG A 35 5.39 -5.25 5.29
CA ARG A 35 6.40 -5.61 4.28
C ARG A 35 6.65 -4.45 3.30
N MET A 36 5.61 -3.75 2.89
CA MET A 36 5.72 -2.58 1.99
C MET A 36 6.48 -1.44 2.65
N LYS A 37 6.24 -1.20 3.95
CA LYS A 37 7.00 -0.23 4.75
C LYS A 37 8.50 -0.53 4.75
N LYS A 38 8.91 -1.79 4.95
CA LYS A 38 10.33 -2.20 4.86
C LYS A 38 10.93 -1.95 3.48
N LEU A 39 10.15 -2.16 2.41
CA LEU A 39 10.61 -1.87 1.05
C LEU A 39 10.74 -0.37 0.82
N ASN A 40 9.85 0.45 1.40
CA ASN A 40 9.96 1.89 1.36
C ASN A 40 11.23 2.38 2.08
N GLU A 41 11.52 1.83 3.25
CA GLU A 41 12.76 2.09 4.01
C GLU A 41 14.01 1.66 3.22
N ALA A 42 13.89 0.65 2.35
CA ALA A 42 14.94 0.23 1.42
C ALA A 42 15.04 1.09 0.14
N GLY A 43 14.31 2.21 0.06
CA GLY A 43 14.39 3.19 -1.04
C GLY A 43 13.38 2.98 -2.17
N LYS A 44 12.41 2.08 -2.03
CA LYS A 44 11.33 1.91 -3.02
C LYS A 44 10.20 2.92 -2.80
N THR A 45 9.55 3.36 -3.87
CA THR A 45 8.38 4.23 -3.77
C THR A 45 7.12 3.38 -3.66
N ILE A 46 6.31 3.64 -2.63
CA ILE A 46 5.02 2.96 -2.41
C ILE A 46 3.91 3.99 -2.48
N ILE A 47 2.91 3.74 -3.33
CA ILE A 47 1.68 4.53 -3.40
C ILE A 47 0.56 3.64 -2.85
N LEU A 48 -0.07 4.09 -1.77
CA LEU A 48 -1.21 3.43 -1.15
C LEU A 48 -2.47 4.24 -1.41
N ILE A 49 -3.46 3.60 -2.03
CA ILE A 49 -4.81 4.14 -2.21
C ILE A 49 -5.70 3.38 -1.24
N SER A 50 -6.30 4.09 -0.29
CA SER A 50 -7.17 3.48 0.73
C SER A 50 -8.20 4.47 1.25
N HIS A 51 -9.33 3.93 1.69
CA HIS A 51 -10.37 4.67 2.42
C HIS A 51 -10.29 4.46 3.94
N ASP A 52 -9.44 3.54 4.41
CA ASP A 52 -9.18 3.30 5.84
C ASP A 52 -8.12 4.29 6.36
N MET A 53 -8.56 5.29 7.11
CA MET A 53 -7.69 6.36 7.62
C MET A 53 -6.73 5.88 8.72
N ASP A 54 -7.04 4.79 9.43
CA ASP A 54 -6.12 4.23 10.43
C ASP A 54 -4.91 3.62 9.73
N VAL A 55 -5.14 2.91 8.63
CA VAL A 55 -4.09 2.37 7.76
C VAL A 55 -3.25 3.51 7.15
N VAL A 56 -3.90 4.56 6.65
CA VAL A 56 -3.19 5.71 6.07
C VAL A 56 -2.28 6.36 7.12
N ALA A 57 -2.79 6.60 8.33
CA ALA A 57 -2.04 7.21 9.42
C ALA A 57 -0.84 6.36 9.89
N GLU A 58 -0.96 5.03 9.85
CA GLU A 58 0.08 4.12 10.35
C GLU A 58 1.20 3.85 9.32
N TYR A 59 0.86 3.81 8.03
CA TYR A 59 1.76 3.29 6.98
C TYR A 59 2.21 4.31 5.94
N THR A 60 1.70 5.55 5.95
CA THR A 60 2.09 6.58 4.98
C THR A 60 2.86 7.72 5.63
N SER A 61 3.85 8.26 4.92
CA SER A 61 4.61 9.46 5.35
C SER A 61 4.00 10.76 4.83
N ARG A 62 3.21 10.67 3.77
CA ARG A 62 2.51 11.78 3.11
C ARG A 62 1.17 11.25 2.62
N THR A 63 0.15 12.10 2.67
CA THR A 63 -1.21 11.76 2.25
C THR A 63 -1.74 12.86 1.33
N ILE A 64 -2.47 12.46 0.29
CA ILE A 64 -3.25 13.35 -0.57
C ILE A 64 -4.70 12.86 -0.45
N VAL A 65 -5.63 13.78 -0.19
CA VAL A 65 -7.06 13.48 -0.13
C VAL A 65 -7.67 13.95 -1.44
N MET A 66 -8.40 13.06 -2.11
CA MET A 66 -9.11 13.40 -3.34
C MET A 66 -10.60 13.60 -3.06
N LYS A 67 -11.18 14.67 -3.62
CA LYS A 67 -12.61 14.96 -3.56
C LYS A 67 -13.11 15.45 -4.91
N ASP A 68 -14.22 14.88 -5.39
CA ASP A 68 -14.87 15.26 -6.66
C ASP A 68 -13.93 15.27 -7.87
N GLY A 69 -12.92 14.39 -7.88
CA GLY A 69 -11.90 14.29 -8.95
C GLY A 69 -10.74 15.29 -8.84
N GLY A 70 -10.72 16.16 -7.83
CA GLY A 70 -9.62 17.06 -7.48
C GLY A 70 -8.84 16.63 -6.23
N TYR A 71 -7.78 17.37 -5.88
CA TYR A 71 -6.91 17.20 -4.70
C TYR A 71 -6.99 18.40 -3.75
#